data_AF-A0A956Z391-F1
#
_entry.id   AF-A0A956Z391-F1
#
_cell.length_a   1.000
_cell.length_b   1.000
_cell.length_c   1.000
_cell.angle_alpha   90.00
_cell.angle_beta   90.00
_cell.angle_gamma   90.00
#
_symmetry.space_group_name_H-M   'P 1'
#
loop_
_entity.id
_entity.type
_entity.pdbx_description
1 polymer ?
#
loop_
_entity_poly.entity_id
_entity_poly.type
_entity_poly.pdbx_seq_one_letter_code
_entity_poly.pdbx_strand_id
1 'polypeptide(L)'
;MTFSLLGTIAHRELMRIPERWSNIDLDLFVVMPNHIHAIIVIDNAVVGTPFLASEPLADGAPTLGQIIGAYKAGVTRLARAQTLLDADRLWQGRYHDHIIR
;
A
#
# COMPACT_ATOMS: atom_id res chain seq x y z
N MET A 1 -12.90 6.22 17.02
CA MET A 1 -13.35 6.92 15.80
C MET A 1 -14.25 5.96 15.03
N THR A 2 -15.38 6.43 14.51
CA THR A 2 -16.32 5.60 13.73
C THR A 2 -16.01 5.78 12.25
N PHE A 3 -15.59 4.71 11.57
CA PHE A 3 -15.38 4.75 10.12
C PHE A 3 -16.69 4.51 9.37
N SER A 4 -16.80 5.10 8.17
CA SER A 4 -17.74 4.60 7.17
C SER A 4 -17.33 3.19 6.71
N LEU A 5 -18.22 2.50 6.00
CA LEU A 5 -17.89 1.19 5.44
C LEU A 5 -16.69 1.26 4.47
N LEU A 6 -16.64 2.29 3.62
CA LEU A 6 -15.50 2.55 2.75
C LEU A 6 -14.22 2.87 3.54
N GLY A 7 -14.32 3.67 4.60
CA GLY A 7 -13.20 3.96 5.49
C GLY A 7 -12.67 2.70 6.19
N THR A 8 -13.56 1.77 6.54
CA THR A 8 -13.20 0.47 7.12
C THR A 8 -12.44 -0.39 6.12
N ILE A 9 -12.85 -0.40 4.85
CA ILE A 9 -12.13 -1.09 3.77
C ILE A 9 -10.75 -0.47 3.58
N ALA A 10 -10.66 0.86 3.51
CA ALA A 10 -9.39 1.58 3.37
C ALA A 10 -8.43 1.26 4.53
N HIS A 11 -8.91 1.34 5.77
CA HIS A 11 -8.14 1.00 6.97
C HIS A 11 -7.64 -0.45 6.91
N ARG A 12 -8.51 -1.40 6.56
CA ARG A 12 -8.14 -2.81 6.47
C ARG A 12 -7.11 -3.08 5.38
N GLU A 13 -7.25 -2.47 4.20
CA GLU A 13 -6.29 -2.68 3.12
C GLU A 13 -4.94 -2.01 3.39
N LEU A 14 -4.88 -0.95 4.20
CA LEU A 14 -3.61 -0.40 4.71
C LEU A 14 -2.91 -1.44 5.59
N MET A 15 -3.62 -2.00 6.57
CA MET A 15 -3.07 -3.02 7.49
C MET A 15 -2.54 -4.27 6.77
N ARG A 16 -3.04 -4.55 5.56
CA ARG A 16 -2.60 -5.68 4.72
C ARG A 16 -1.33 -5.42 3.92
N ILE A 17 -0.81 -4.20 3.89
CA ILE A 17 0.42 -3.87 3.18
C ILE A 17 1.61 -4.72 3.69
N PRO A 18 1.93 -4.74 5.00
CA PRO A 18 3.04 -5.56 5.51
C PRO A 18 2.79 -7.07 5.37
N GLU A 19 1.53 -7.52 5.31
CA GLU A 19 1.21 -8.93 5.06
C GLU A 19 1.55 -9.38 3.63
N ARG A 20 1.63 -8.45 2.67
CA ARG A 20 1.88 -8.75 1.24
C ARG A 20 3.37 -8.83 0.90
N TRP A 21 4.21 -8.12 1.64
CA TRP A 21 5.64 -8.04 1.37
C TRP A 21 6.41 -8.06 2.67
N SER A 22 7.30 -9.04 2.82
CA SER A 22 8.09 -9.27 4.03
C SER A 22 9.07 -8.14 4.35
N ASN A 23 9.39 -7.30 3.38
CA ASN A 23 10.36 -6.20 3.50
C ASN A 23 9.68 -4.81 3.59
N ILE A 24 8.36 -4.78 3.78
CA ILE A 24 7.58 -3.54 3.91
C ILE A 24 6.92 -3.52 5.28
N ASP A 25 7.03 -2.40 5.98
CA ASP A 25 6.31 -2.14 7.23
C ASP A 25 5.45 -0.87 7.13
N LEU A 26 4.43 -0.79 7.97
CA LEU A 26 3.49 0.32 8.05
C LEU A 26 3.54 0.91 9.47
N ASP A 27 4.20 2.05 9.63
CA ASP A 27 4.45 2.66 10.93
C ASP A 27 3.21 3.44 11.44
N LEU A 28 2.99 4.65 10.90
CA LEU A 28 1.85 5.49 11.25
C LEU A 28 0.94 5.72 10.04
N PHE A 29 -0.37 5.67 10.24
CA PHE A 29 -1.33 6.00 9.19
C PHE A 29 -2.64 6.57 9.75
N VAL A 30 -3.35 7.31 8.90
CA VAL A 30 -4.68 7.84 9.18
C VAL A 30 -5.57 7.78 7.94
N VAL A 31 -6.84 7.41 8.15
CA VAL A 31 -7.89 7.42 7.14
C VAL A 31 -8.84 8.57 7.43
N MET A 32 -8.90 9.54 6.52
CA MET A 32 -9.82 10.67 6.58
C MET A 32 -10.91 10.54 5.51
N PRO A 33 -12.02 11.29 5.62
CA PRO A 33 -13.14 11.19 4.66
C PRO A 33 -12.74 11.42 3.19
N ASN A 34 -11.70 12.21 2.92
CA ASN A 34 -11.29 12.62 1.58
C ASN A 34 -9.89 12.14 1.16
N HIS A 35 -9.05 11.64 2.08
CA HIS A 35 -7.70 11.15 1.75
C HIS A 35 -7.14 10.26 2.87
N ILE A 36 -5.95 9.70 2.63
CA ILE A 36 -5.18 8.94 3.60
C ILE A 36 -3.76 9.51 3.72
N HIS A 37 -3.16 9.35 4.89
CA HIS A 37 -1.71 9.50 5.08
C HIS A 37 -1.17 8.21 5.68
N ALA A 38 0.01 7.78 5.21
CA ALA A 38 0.69 6.61 5.72
C ALA A 38 2.21 6.83 5.64
N ILE A 39 2.92 6.38 6.66
CA ILE A 39 4.37 6.24 6.69
C ILE A 39 4.66 4.79 6.38
N ILE A 40 5.33 4.55 5.25
CA ILE A 40 5.71 3.22 4.78
C ILE A 40 7.22 3.10 4.94
N VAL A 41 7.64 2.06 5.64
CA VAL A 41 9.06 1.70 5.79
C VAL A 41 9.37 0.65 4.74
N ILE A 42 10.40 0.92 3.93
CA ILE A 42 10.86 0.01 2.88
C ILE A 42 12.26 -0.45 3.29
N ASP A 43 12.37 -1.69 3.77
CA ASP A 43 13.66 -2.28 4.06
C ASP A 43 14.26 -2.85 2.77
N ASN A 44 15.42 -2.31 2.40
CA ASN A 44 16.20 -2.74 1.25
C ASN A 44 17.36 -3.67 1.65
N ALA A 45 17.30 -4.32 2.82
CA ALA A 45 18.27 -5.31 3.26
C ALA A 45 18.27 -6.56 2.37
N VAL A 46 18.77 -6.40 1.14
CA VAL A 46 19.39 -7.48 0.38
C VAL A 46 20.76 -7.69 1.04
N VAL A 47 20.82 -8.53 2.07
CA VAL A 47 22.10 -9.14 2.49
C VAL A 47 22.42 -10.24 1.48
N GLY A 48 22.83 -9.82 0.29
CA GLY A 48 23.29 -10.68 -0.78
C GLY A 48 24.49 -10.01 -1.43
N THR A 49 25.67 -10.58 -1.23
CA THR A 49 26.92 -10.11 -1.82
C THR A 49 26.77 -9.95 -3.34
N PRO A 50 27.14 -8.80 -3.94
CA PRO A 50 26.85 -8.50 -5.34
C PRO A 50 27.70 -9.31 -6.34
N PHE A 51 28.40 -10.37 -5.91
CA PHE A 51 29.36 -11.08 -6.74
C PHE A 51 29.07 -12.57 -6.96
N LEU A 52 28.16 -13.22 -6.22
CA LEU A 52 28.01 -14.69 -6.26
C LEU A 52 26.58 -15.24 -6.32
N ALA A 53 25.58 -14.49 -6.81
CA ALA A 53 24.23 -15.05 -6.95
C ALA A 53 23.92 -15.38 -8.42
N SER A 54 24.17 -16.65 -8.79
CA SER A 54 23.58 -17.31 -9.96
C SER A 54 22.18 -17.88 -9.68
N GLU A 55 21.53 -17.42 -8.61
CA GLU A 55 20.13 -17.72 -8.33
C GLU A 55 19.28 -16.53 -8.82
N PRO A 56 18.11 -16.77 -9.43
CA PRO A 56 17.23 -15.68 -9.81
C PRO A 56 16.91 -14.88 -8.55
N LEU A 57 17.30 -13.61 -8.54
CA LEU A 57 17.01 -12.64 -7.49
C LEU A 57 15.56 -12.86 -7.06
N ALA A 58 15.34 -13.40 -5.86
CA ALA A 58 14.01 -13.40 -5.26
C ALA A 58 13.49 -11.96 -5.38
N ASP A 59 12.31 -11.82 -6.01
CA ASP A 59 11.70 -10.57 -6.46
C ASP A 59 12.16 -9.37 -5.63
N GLY A 60 12.87 -8.43 -6.26
CA GLY A 60 13.37 -7.24 -5.57
C GLY A 60 12.26 -6.50 -4.84
N ALA A 61 12.62 -5.76 -3.78
CA ALA A 61 11.71 -4.94 -3.00
C ALA A 61 10.71 -4.19 -3.89
N PRO A 62 9.40 -4.23 -3.59
CA PRO A 62 8.42 -3.55 -4.42
C PRO A 62 8.68 -2.04 -4.39
N THR A 63 8.55 -1.40 -5.55
CA THR A 63 8.56 0.06 -5.62
C THR A 63 7.38 0.64 -4.83
N LEU A 64 7.53 1.87 -4.32
CA LEU A 64 6.42 2.58 -3.67
C LEU A 64 5.16 2.63 -4.57
N GLY A 65 5.34 2.82 -5.88
CA GLY A 65 4.25 2.82 -6.84
C GLY A 65 3.49 1.49 -6.91
N GLN A 66 4.18 0.36 -6.83
CA GLN A 66 3.54 -0.97 -6.77
C GLN A 66 2.74 -1.15 -5.47
N ILE A 67 3.28 -0.71 -4.33
CA ILE A 67 2.61 -0.77 -3.03
C ILE A 67 1.31 0.06 -3.07
N ILE A 68 1.40 1.33 -3.49
CA ILE A 68 0.25 2.23 -3.56
C ILE A 68 -0.77 1.75 -4.61
N GLY A 69 -0.30 1.23 -5.75
CA GLY A 69 -1.17 0.68 -6.79
C GLY A 69 -1.99 -0.51 -6.28
N ALA A 70 -1.33 -1.46 -5.60
CA ALA A 70 -1.98 -2.63 -5.02
C ALA A 70 -2.96 -2.26 -3.89
N TYR A 71 -2.62 -1.26 -3.08
CA TYR A 71 -3.52 -0.71 -2.06
C TYR A 71 -4.77 -0.09 -2.70
N LYS A 72 -4.59 0.86 -3.63
CA LYS A 72 -5.71 1.53 -4.33
C LYS A 72 -6.61 0.53 -5.05
N ALA A 73 -6.02 -0.47 -5.70
CA ALA A 73 -6.75 -1.54 -6.40
C ALA A 73 -7.53 -2.42 -5.42
N GLY A 74 -6.93 -2.80 -4.29
CA GLY A 74 -7.58 -3.60 -3.24
C GLY A 74 -8.81 -2.91 -2.66
N VAL A 75 -8.67 -1.64 -2.28
CA VAL A 75 -9.81 -0.84 -1.78
C VAL A 75 -10.89 -0.71 -2.85
N THR A 76 -10.53 -0.37 -4.09
CA THR A 76 -11.50 -0.19 -5.18
C THR A 76 -12.26 -1.48 -5.44
N ARG A 77 -11.58 -2.63 -5.48
CA ARG A 77 -12.20 -3.94 -5.72
C ARG A 77 -13.23 -4.26 -4.63
N LEU A 78 -12.88 -4.05 -3.37
CA LEU A 78 -13.75 -4.35 -2.23
C LEU A 78 -14.92 -3.37 -2.12
N ALA A 79 -14.68 -2.08 -2.39
CA ALA A 79 -15.73 -1.07 -2.42
C ALA A 79 -16.75 -1.34 -3.53
N ARG A 80 -16.30 -1.76 -4.72
CA ARG A 80 -17.19 -2.18 -5.81
C ARG A 80 -17.98 -3.44 -5.46
N ALA A 81 -17.34 -4.42 -4.83
CA ALA A 81 -18.00 -5.65 -4.39
C ALA A 81 -19.11 -5.41 -3.36
N GLN A 82 -19.04 -4.29 -2.64
CA GLN A 82 -20.05 -3.87 -1.65
C GLN A 82 -20.97 -2.75 -2.17
N THR A 83 -20.92 -2.43 -3.47
CA THR A 83 -21.74 -1.39 -4.10
C THR A 83 -21.64 -0.03 -3.38
N LEU A 84 -20.41 0.35 -2.98
CA LEU A 84 -20.14 1.60 -2.25
C LEU A 84 -19.67 2.74 -3.15
N LEU A 85 -19.56 2.51 -4.46
CA LEU A 85 -19.07 3.50 -5.41
C LEU A 85 -20.16 3.80 -6.43
N ASP A 86 -20.61 5.06 -6.43
CA ASP A 86 -21.60 5.57 -7.38
C ASP A 86 -20.94 6.19 -8.63
N ALA A 87 -19.63 6.47 -8.60
CA ALA A 87 -18.88 7.14 -9.66
C ALA A 87 -17.76 6.27 -10.24
N ASP A 88 -17.33 6.62 -11.46
CA ASP A 88 -16.34 5.85 -12.25
C ASP A 88 -14.98 5.67 -11.55
N ARG A 89 -14.57 6.60 -10.66
CA ARG A 89 -13.22 6.60 -10.07
C ARG A 89 -13.16 7.04 -8.60
N LEU A 90 -12.79 6.09 -7.72
CA LEU A 90 -12.59 6.34 -6.28
C LEU A 90 -11.33 7.19 -5.99
N TRP A 91 -10.23 6.93 -6.70
CA TRP A 91 -8.95 7.57 -6.42
C TRP A 91 -8.58 8.62 -7.47
N GLN A 92 -7.82 9.64 -7.05
CA GLN A 92 -7.01 10.41 -7.99
C GLN A 92 -5.92 9.50 -8.60
N GLY A 93 -5.52 9.78 -9.84
CA GLY A 93 -4.53 8.96 -10.56
C GLY A 93 -3.14 8.95 -9.91
N ARG A 94 -2.74 10.07 -9.27
CA ARG A 94 -1.44 10.23 -8.63
C ARG A 94 -1.53 10.03 -7.11
N TYR A 95 -0.38 10.00 -6.44
CA TYR A 95 -0.24 10.08 -4.99
C TYR A 95 0.90 11.05 -4.68
N HIS A 96 0.92 11.57 -3.46
CA HIS A 96 2.01 12.42 -2.97
C HIS A 96 2.89 11.57 -2.04
N ASP A 97 4.20 11.67 -2.21
CA ASP A 97 5.20 11.01 -1.37
C ASP A 97 6.28 12.00 -0.91
N HIS A 98 6.89 11.67 0.22
CA HIS A 98 8.00 12.42 0.78
C HIS A 98 8.90 11.45 1.56
N ILE A 99 10.21 11.50 1.31
CA ILE A 99 11.18 10.65 2.00
C ILE A 99 11.51 11.28 3.36
N ILE A 100 11.19 10.58 4.43
CA ILE A 100 11.60 10.90 5.80
C ILE A 100 12.95 10.21 6.04
N ARG A 101 13.94 10.94 6.58
CA ARG A 101 15.30 10.45 6.89
C ARG A 101 15.61 10.66 8.35
#